data_AF-A0A8K1ZVF6-F1
#
_entry.id   AF-A0A8K1ZVF6-F1
#
_cell.length_a   1.000
_cell.length_b   1.000
_cell.length_c   1.000
_cell.angle_alpha   90.00
_cell.angle_beta   90.00
_cell.angle_gamma   90.00
#
_symmetry.space_group_name_H-M   'P 1'
#
loop_
_entity.id
_entity.type
_entity.pdbx_description
1 polymer ?
#
loop_
_entity_poly.entity_id
_entity_poly.type
_entity_poly.pdbx_seq_one_letter_code
_entity_poly.pdbx_strand_id
1 'polypeptide(L)'
;MKHASLLMSVLLGWGGYAVFPSAAWPCSNPMSMTHPSPHSVDQVPLFDNLGNHEHPISTQNPLTQRYFNQGVILAYGFNHAEAARAFQQAAALDPTCAMCYWGLAYVLGPNINAPMDAQAVSPAYTAIQQAVKLSDRATNREKAYIQALAQRYVAESPEDRSPLDLAYAKAMGTVAQRHPDDLDAATLYAEALMDTTPWDYWEDNGDPKPIGAEIMATLERVIAENPNHAGANHLYIHAVEKERPELGIAAADRLMTLVPGSGHLVHMPSHIYIRVGRYHDAVVSNQRAIEADRAYAAHHNPKPGIYSLAYMPHNHHFLWFAALMTGQSRVATEAARHTAHVEDPALLRDPGLGGALQHYASIPLFTQIRFSQWEQILATPAPDGELLYPLGIWHYAQGMAQTNTGQLDAAAQSWQKLAALAAHPTLADLKILDFNVTADVLKVATAVLAGELAAAQKDYDAAVTFLQEAVQLEKALVYTEPPDWYHPTRQSLAAVLLKANRAAEAEATYREDLAIYPNNGWSLYGLAQSLRSQNKLQDAQAVETQLQEAWQYADVTLASE
;
A
#
# COMPACT_ATOMS: atom_id res chain seq x y z
N MET A 1 -27.57 -13.41 54.62
CA MET A 1 -26.26 -13.79 55.18
C MET A 1 -25.96 -15.24 54.78
N LYS A 2 -24.82 -15.45 54.10
CA LYS A 2 -23.98 -16.66 53.98
C LYS A 2 -24.59 -18.01 53.53
N HIS A 3 -24.24 -18.43 52.30
CA HIS A 3 -23.28 -19.50 51.93
C HIS A 3 -23.52 -19.95 50.46
N ALA A 4 -22.53 -19.78 49.55
CA ALA A 4 -21.60 -20.79 49.00
C ALA A 4 -22.30 -21.81 48.07
N SER A 5 -21.88 -22.23 46.87
CA SER A 5 -20.58 -22.29 46.17
C SER A 5 -20.86 -22.72 44.69
N LEU A 6 -20.22 -22.15 43.66
CA LEU A 6 -19.13 -22.72 42.83
C LEU A 6 -19.58 -23.50 41.55
N LEU A 7 -19.28 -22.96 40.34
CA LEU A 7 -18.46 -23.57 39.25
C LEU A 7 -18.74 -23.04 37.82
N MET A 8 -17.63 -22.66 37.14
CA MET A 8 -17.33 -22.60 35.67
C MET A 8 -18.21 -21.69 34.78
N SER A 9 -17.71 -20.79 33.91
CA SER A 9 -16.61 -20.83 32.92
C SER A 9 -16.36 -19.37 32.47
N VAL A 10 -15.17 -18.75 32.47
CA VAL A 10 -14.01 -18.83 31.56
C VAL A 10 -14.31 -18.54 30.07
N LEU A 11 -13.66 -17.44 29.60
CA LEU A 11 -13.31 -17.01 28.22
C LEU A 11 -14.40 -16.37 27.32
N LEU A 12 -14.35 -15.05 27.22
CA LEU A 12 -14.70 -14.29 26.01
C LEU A 12 -13.55 -13.31 25.72
N GLY A 13 -12.71 -13.68 24.76
CA GLY A 13 -11.69 -12.82 24.17
C GLY A 13 -12.33 -11.78 23.27
N TRP A 14 -11.72 -10.60 23.27
CA TRP A 14 -12.13 -9.43 22.51
C TRP A 14 -11.85 -9.65 21.02
N GLY A 15 -12.91 -9.82 20.22
CA GLY A 15 -12.89 -9.56 18.78
C GLY A 15 -13.46 -8.17 18.54
N GLY A 16 -12.60 -7.16 18.51
CA GLY A 16 -12.97 -5.80 18.15
C GLY A 16 -13.10 -5.69 16.63
N TYR A 17 -14.33 -5.78 16.12
CA TYR A 17 -14.63 -5.44 14.73
C TYR A 17 -14.37 -3.94 14.52
N ALA A 18 -13.37 -3.60 13.72
CA ALA A 18 -13.22 -2.25 13.20
C ALA A 18 -14.31 -2.04 12.14
N VAL A 19 -15.37 -1.33 12.53
CA VAL A 19 -16.36 -0.77 11.59
C VAL A 19 -15.69 0.41 10.91
N PHE A 20 -15.45 0.30 9.59
CA PHE A 20 -14.93 1.37 8.76
C PHE A 20 -15.95 2.53 8.69
N PRO A 21 -15.63 3.76 9.10
CA PRO A 21 -16.46 4.92 8.80
C PRO A 21 -16.20 5.37 7.36
N SER A 22 -17.26 5.54 6.59
CA SER A 22 -17.25 6.11 5.24
C SER A 22 -16.69 7.54 5.24
N ALA A 23 -15.50 7.75 4.66
CA ALA A 23 -15.05 9.08 4.29
C ALA A 23 -15.89 9.57 3.10
N ALA A 24 -16.70 10.61 3.32
CA ALA A 24 -17.48 11.25 2.27
C ALA A 24 -16.57 12.20 1.47
N TRP A 25 -16.47 11.97 0.15
CA TRP A 25 -15.69 12.77 -0.79
C TRP A 25 -16.41 14.11 -1.06
N PRO A 26 -15.80 15.28 -0.84
CA PRO A 26 -16.40 16.54 -1.26
C PRO A 26 -16.07 16.88 -2.72
N CYS A 27 -17.15 17.05 -3.49
CA CYS A 27 -17.33 17.98 -4.61
C CYS A 27 -16.59 17.76 -5.94
N SER A 28 -17.32 17.15 -6.89
CA SER A 28 -17.51 17.76 -8.21
C SER A 28 -19.01 17.79 -8.57
N ASN A 29 -19.45 18.85 -9.23
CA ASN A 29 -20.86 19.13 -9.56
C ASN A 29 -21.54 17.97 -10.33
N PRO A 30 -22.86 17.75 -10.14
CA PRO A 30 -23.59 16.67 -10.80
C PRO A 30 -23.68 16.92 -12.31
N MET A 31 -23.29 15.94 -13.11
CA MET A 31 -23.58 15.94 -14.54
C MET A 31 -25.09 15.82 -14.74
N SER A 32 -25.72 16.85 -15.30
CA SER A 32 -27.01 16.69 -15.98
C SER A 32 -26.80 15.78 -17.20
N MET A 33 -27.63 14.74 -17.32
CA MET A 33 -27.77 13.98 -18.56
C MET A 33 -28.46 14.86 -19.62
N THR A 34 -27.68 15.68 -20.31
CA THR A 34 -28.07 16.24 -21.60
C THR A 34 -27.48 15.37 -22.70
N HIS A 35 -28.32 14.99 -23.67
CA HIS A 35 -27.91 14.24 -24.86
C HIS A 35 -26.70 14.92 -25.53
N PRO A 36 -25.59 14.20 -25.82
CA PRO A 36 -24.44 14.82 -26.43
C PRO A 36 -24.75 15.26 -27.87
N SER A 37 -24.35 16.49 -28.19
CA SER A 37 -24.26 16.98 -29.57
C SER A 37 -23.16 16.20 -30.32
N PRO A 38 -23.26 15.94 -31.64
CA PRO A 38 -22.47 14.90 -32.33
C PRO A 38 -20.97 15.18 -32.52
N HIS A 39 -20.43 16.30 -32.04
CA HIS A 39 -19.09 16.75 -32.41
C HIS A 39 -18.33 17.39 -31.23
N SER A 40 -17.84 16.55 -30.31
CA SER A 40 -16.53 16.64 -29.61
C SER A 40 -16.58 15.75 -28.34
N VAL A 41 -16.49 14.44 -28.51
CA VAL A 41 -16.14 13.53 -27.41
C VAL A 41 -14.64 13.37 -27.51
N ASP A 42 -13.87 13.77 -26.49
CA ASP A 42 -12.46 13.38 -26.39
C ASP A 42 -12.40 11.85 -26.52
N GLN A 43 -11.85 11.35 -27.63
CA GLN A 43 -11.79 9.92 -27.89
C GLN A 43 -11.04 9.24 -26.74
N VAL A 44 -11.68 8.26 -26.08
CA VAL A 44 -11.00 7.42 -25.09
C VAL A 44 -9.84 6.72 -25.80
N PRO A 45 -8.60 6.90 -25.33
CA PRO A 45 -7.42 6.31 -25.95
C PRO A 45 -7.54 4.79 -26.02
N LEU A 46 -6.87 4.20 -27.00
CA LEU A 46 -6.56 2.79 -26.97
C LEU A 46 -5.08 2.63 -26.69
N PHE A 47 -4.76 1.91 -25.62
CA PHE A 47 -3.40 1.66 -25.22
C PHE A 47 -2.90 0.37 -25.88
N ASP A 48 -1.72 0.42 -26.50
CA ASP A 48 -1.09 -0.74 -27.17
C ASP A 48 -0.15 -1.52 -26.24
N ASN A 49 0.00 -1.09 -24.99
CA ASN A 49 0.93 -1.63 -23.99
C ASN A 49 0.24 -2.22 -22.76
N LEU A 50 -1.05 -2.56 -22.84
CA LEU A 50 -1.82 -3.21 -21.77
C LEU A 50 -1.82 -4.76 -21.85
N GLY A 51 -0.79 -5.34 -22.48
CA GLY A 51 -0.70 -6.77 -22.70
C GLY A 51 -1.68 -7.27 -23.78
N ASN A 52 -1.92 -8.58 -23.80
CA ASN A 52 -2.72 -9.28 -24.83
C ASN A 52 -3.94 -10.01 -24.25
N HIS A 53 -4.43 -9.56 -23.10
CA HIS A 53 -5.59 -10.16 -22.46
C HIS A 53 -6.85 -10.02 -23.31
N GLU A 54 -7.67 -11.08 -23.32
CA GLU A 54 -8.89 -11.14 -24.11
C GLU A 54 -10.01 -11.81 -23.30
N HIS A 55 -11.13 -11.09 -23.16
CA HIS A 55 -12.36 -11.63 -22.60
C HIS A 55 -13.46 -11.53 -23.66
N PRO A 56 -13.69 -12.58 -24.47
CA PRO A 56 -14.62 -12.53 -25.60
C PRO A 56 -16.07 -12.23 -25.14
N ILE A 57 -16.68 -11.23 -25.77
CA ILE A 57 -18.07 -10.82 -25.52
C ILE A 57 -18.93 -10.89 -26.79
N SER A 58 -20.25 -10.97 -26.62
CA SER A 58 -21.24 -10.93 -27.69
C SER A 58 -21.30 -9.56 -28.35
N THR A 59 -20.35 -9.29 -29.25
CA THR A 59 -20.35 -8.14 -30.16
C THR A 59 -19.78 -8.55 -31.51
N GLN A 60 -20.19 -7.86 -32.57
CA GLN A 60 -19.61 -7.99 -33.92
C GLN A 60 -18.66 -6.84 -34.24
N ASN A 61 -18.55 -5.86 -33.35
CA ASN A 61 -17.70 -4.69 -33.53
C ASN A 61 -16.32 -4.95 -32.89
N PRO A 62 -15.24 -5.09 -33.68
CA PRO A 62 -13.91 -5.37 -33.15
C PRO A 62 -13.37 -4.25 -32.26
N LEU A 63 -13.78 -2.99 -32.48
CA LEU A 63 -13.41 -1.89 -31.59
C LEU A 63 -14.13 -1.99 -30.24
N THR A 64 -15.38 -2.42 -30.21
CA THR A 64 -16.10 -2.68 -28.95
C THR A 64 -15.39 -3.75 -28.13
N GLN A 65 -15.00 -4.87 -28.76
CA GLN A 65 -14.23 -5.93 -28.08
C GLN A 65 -12.90 -5.39 -27.54
N ARG A 66 -12.20 -4.56 -28.31
CA ARG A 66 -10.92 -3.98 -27.90
C ARG A 66 -11.06 -3.05 -26.68
N TYR A 67 -12.04 -2.15 -26.69
CA TYR A 67 -12.31 -1.29 -25.53
C TYR A 67 -12.76 -2.09 -24.31
N PHE A 68 -13.53 -3.17 -24.50
CA PHE A 68 -13.92 -4.06 -23.41
C PHE A 68 -12.70 -4.73 -22.76
N ASN A 69 -11.80 -5.32 -23.56
CA ASN A 69 -10.56 -5.93 -23.06
C ASN A 69 -9.68 -4.91 -22.31
N GLN A 70 -9.53 -3.70 -22.85
CA GLN A 70 -8.83 -2.60 -22.16
C GLN A 70 -9.49 -2.27 -20.83
N GLY A 71 -10.83 -2.18 -20.78
CA GLY A 71 -11.58 -1.94 -19.55
C GLY A 71 -11.30 -3.01 -18.48
N VAL A 72 -11.26 -4.30 -18.87
CA VAL A 72 -10.94 -5.41 -17.95
C VAL A 72 -9.52 -5.29 -17.40
N ILE A 73 -8.51 -5.03 -18.24
CA ILE A 73 -7.13 -4.88 -17.76
C ILE A 73 -6.96 -3.65 -16.87
N LEU A 74 -7.60 -2.54 -17.21
CA LEU A 74 -7.58 -1.33 -16.36
C LEU A 74 -8.31 -1.57 -15.03
N ALA A 75 -9.35 -2.38 -15.01
CA ALA A 75 -10.01 -2.81 -13.78
C ALA A 75 -9.08 -3.68 -12.93
N TYR A 76 -8.39 -4.66 -13.52
CA TYR A 76 -7.35 -5.42 -12.81
C TYR A 76 -6.22 -4.54 -12.30
N GLY A 77 -5.88 -3.44 -12.97
CA GLY A 77 -4.91 -2.46 -12.48
C GLY A 77 -5.49 -1.37 -11.57
N PHE A 78 -6.72 -1.53 -11.07
CA PHE A 78 -7.42 -0.57 -10.22
C PHE A 78 -7.53 0.87 -10.75
N ASN A 79 -7.31 1.08 -12.05
CA ASN A 79 -7.61 2.34 -12.73
C ASN A 79 -9.09 2.34 -13.17
N HIS A 80 -9.99 2.26 -12.19
CA HIS A 80 -11.43 2.12 -12.41
C HIS A 80 -12.03 3.29 -13.18
N ALA A 81 -11.50 4.51 -12.99
CA ALA A 81 -11.96 5.69 -13.71
C ALA A 81 -11.71 5.58 -15.22
N GLU A 82 -10.52 5.14 -15.64
CA GLU A 82 -10.23 4.93 -17.05
C GLU A 82 -10.91 3.65 -17.60
N ALA A 83 -11.03 2.60 -16.78
CA ALA A 83 -11.82 1.42 -17.14
C ALA A 83 -13.29 1.78 -17.43
N ALA A 84 -13.91 2.62 -16.60
CA ALA A 84 -15.28 3.10 -16.80
C ALA A 84 -15.43 3.84 -18.13
N ARG A 85 -14.46 4.69 -18.49
CA ARG A 85 -14.43 5.39 -19.79
C ARG A 85 -14.31 4.39 -20.95
N ALA A 86 -13.46 3.38 -20.83
CA ALA A 86 -13.32 2.32 -21.85
C ALA A 86 -14.64 1.55 -22.05
N PHE A 87 -15.32 1.15 -20.96
CA PHE A 87 -16.62 0.48 -21.05
C PHE A 87 -17.73 1.37 -21.61
N GLN A 88 -17.76 2.66 -21.25
CA GLN A 88 -18.67 3.64 -21.83
C GLN A 88 -18.43 3.80 -23.35
N GLN A 89 -17.17 3.87 -23.77
CA GLN A 89 -16.82 3.94 -25.19
C GLN A 89 -17.22 2.67 -25.95
N ALA A 90 -17.02 1.50 -25.35
CA ALA A 90 -17.48 0.22 -25.91
C ALA A 90 -19.00 0.20 -26.09
N ALA A 91 -19.75 0.64 -25.08
CA ALA A 91 -21.22 0.74 -25.11
C ALA A 91 -21.71 1.80 -26.11
N ALA A 92 -20.96 2.89 -26.34
CA ALA A 92 -21.30 3.88 -27.36
C ALA A 92 -21.16 3.32 -28.78
N LEU A 93 -20.17 2.45 -29.01
CA LEU A 93 -19.92 1.79 -30.30
C LEU A 93 -20.86 0.61 -30.58
N ASP A 94 -21.31 -0.08 -29.53
CA ASP A 94 -22.34 -1.11 -29.60
C ASP A 94 -23.34 -0.95 -28.43
N PRO A 95 -24.42 -0.16 -28.61
CA PRO A 95 -25.43 0.07 -27.57
C PRO A 95 -26.21 -1.17 -27.15
N THR A 96 -25.98 -2.31 -27.81
CA THR A 96 -26.65 -3.58 -27.53
C THR A 96 -25.75 -4.56 -26.79
N CYS A 97 -24.48 -4.19 -26.56
CA CYS A 97 -23.49 -4.94 -25.80
C CYS A 97 -23.85 -4.98 -24.30
N ALA A 98 -24.49 -6.05 -23.84
CA ALA A 98 -24.87 -6.21 -22.43
C ALA A 98 -23.64 -6.20 -21.50
N MET A 99 -22.53 -6.84 -21.91
CA MET A 99 -21.31 -6.91 -21.11
C MET A 99 -20.62 -5.54 -20.96
N CYS A 100 -20.75 -4.64 -21.92
CA CYS A 100 -20.17 -3.29 -21.81
C CYS A 100 -20.80 -2.51 -20.65
N TYR A 101 -22.12 -2.67 -20.43
CA TYR A 101 -22.81 -2.10 -19.27
C TYR A 101 -22.50 -2.85 -17.98
N TRP A 102 -22.29 -4.16 -18.03
CA TRP A 102 -21.79 -4.95 -16.88
C TRP A 102 -20.42 -4.45 -16.43
N GLY A 103 -19.47 -4.23 -17.36
CA GLY A 103 -18.13 -3.76 -17.06
C GLY A 103 -18.14 -2.38 -16.42
N LEU A 104 -19.00 -1.47 -16.92
CA LEU A 104 -19.20 -0.17 -16.29
C LEU A 104 -19.74 -0.30 -14.86
N ALA A 105 -20.73 -1.17 -14.63
CA ALA A 105 -21.25 -1.40 -13.29
C ALA A 105 -20.17 -1.97 -12.35
N TYR A 106 -19.38 -2.93 -12.83
CA TYR A 106 -18.33 -3.61 -12.07
C TYR A 106 -17.31 -2.62 -11.48
N VAL A 107 -16.73 -1.76 -12.32
CA VAL A 107 -15.68 -0.81 -11.87
C VAL A 107 -16.21 0.37 -11.05
N LEU A 108 -17.52 0.57 -11.02
CA LEU A 108 -18.16 1.53 -10.11
C LEU A 108 -18.38 0.95 -8.70
N GLY A 109 -18.19 -0.37 -8.51
CA GLY A 109 -18.19 -1.02 -7.22
C GLY A 109 -16.91 -0.81 -6.40
N PRO A 110 -16.86 -1.38 -5.18
CA PRO A 110 -15.63 -1.43 -4.40
C PRO A 110 -14.59 -2.37 -5.01
N ASN A 111 -13.36 -2.22 -4.52
CA ASN A 111 -12.29 -3.22 -4.59
C ASN A 111 -11.62 -3.32 -3.21
N ILE A 112 -10.64 -4.23 -3.06
CA ILE A 112 -9.93 -4.48 -1.80
C ILE A 112 -9.31 -3.23 -1.15
N ASN A 113 -8.94 -2.23 -1.94
CA ASN A 113 -8.25 -1.02 -1.49
C ASN A 113 -9.19 0.17 -1.26
N ALA A 114 -10.41 0.11 -1.80
CA ALA A 114 -11.29 1.26 -1.85
C ALA A 114 -12.76 0.85 -1.66
N PRO A 115 -13.45 1.40 -0.64
CA PRO A 115 -14.89 1.22 -0.53
C PRO A 115 -15.60 1.90 -1.71
N MET A 116 -16.85 1.48 -1.95
CA MET A 116 -17.66 2.10 -2.98
C MET A 116 -18.05 3.54 -2.59
N ASP A 117 -17.84 4.49 -3.50
CA ASP A 117 -18.35 5.85 -3.33
C ASP A 117 -19.90 5.83 -3.35
N ALA A 118 -20.52 6.51 -2.38
CA ALA A 118 -21.96 6.67 -2.32
C ALA A 118 -22.56 7.28 -3.61
N GLN A 119 -21.82 8.17 -4.29
CA GLN A 119 -22.24 8.76 -5.56
C GLN A 119 -22.21 7.77 -6.72
N ALA A 120 -21.42 6.70 -6.62
CA ALA A 120 -21.34 5.65 -7.64
C ALA A 120 -22.53 4.67 -7.59
N VAL A 121 -23.32 4.65 -6.51
CA VAL A 121 -24.41 3.67 -6.31
C VAL A 121 -25.47 3.75 -7.40
N SER A 122 -26.03 4.94 -7.63
CA SER A 122 -27.08 5.12 -8.63
C SER A 122 -26.59 4.86 -10.06
N PRO A 123 -25.41 5.36 -10.49
CA PRO A 123 -24.80 5.00 -11.77
C PRO A 123 -24.55 3.49 -11.93
N ALA A 124 -23.99 2.81 -10.92
CA ALA A 124 -23.72 1.37 -10.97
C ALA A 124 -25.02 0.55 -11.11
N TYR A 125 -26.04 0.89 -10.31
CA TYR A 125 -27.35 0.27 -10.41
C TYR A 125 -27.98 0.49 -11.79
N THR A 126 -27.90 1.70 -12.33
CA THR A 126 -28.42 2.02 -13.68
C THR A 126 -27.72 1.20 -14.76
N ALA A 127 -26.39 1.09 -14.69
CA ALA A 127 -25.59 0.33 -15.63
C ALA A 127 -25.94 -1.17 -15.58
N ILE A 128 -26.05 -1.78 -14.39
CA ILE A 128 -26.36 -3.21 -14.29
C ILE A 128 -27.80 -3.52 -14.71
N GLN A 129 -28.77 -2.64 -14.46
CA GLN A 129 -30.14 -2.83 -14.96
C GLN A 129 -30.21 -2.75 -16.48
N GLN A 130 -29.40 -1.90 -17.11
CA GLN A 130 -29.28 -1.85 -18.57
C GLN A 130 -28.65 -3.14 -19.12
N ALA A 131 -27.62 -3.69 -18.45
CA ALA A 131 -27.04 -4.98 -18.81
C ALA A 131 -28.08 -6.12 -18.71
N VAL A 132 -28.87 -6.17 -17.62
CA VAL A 132 -29.97 -7.14 -17.45
C VAL A 132 -30.98 -7.04 -18.59
N LYS A 133 -31.41 -5.83 -18.95
CA LYS A 133 -32.36 -5.60 -20.05
C LYS A 133 -31.85 -6.09 -21.41
N LEU A 134 -30.54 -5.98 -21.66
CA LEU A 134 -29.91 -6.42 -22.90
C LEU A 134 -29.48 -7.88 -22.88
N SER A 135 -29.55 -8.55 -21.72
CA SER A 135 -28.98 -9.87 -21.50
C SER A 135 -29.55 -10.96 -22.40
N ASP A 136 -30.77 -10.83 -22.94
CA ASP A 136 -31.36 -11.80 -23.87
C ASP A 136 -30.50 -12.10 -25.09
N ARG A 137 -29.69 -11.12 -25.52
CA ARG A 137 -28.76 -11.21 -26.67
C ARG A 137 -27.39 -11.78 -26.30
N ALA A 138 -27.11 -11.91 -25.01
CA ALA A 138 -25.85 -12.39 -24.47
C ALA A 138 -25.81 -13.93 -24.44
N THR A 139 -24.61 -14.49 -24.42
CA THR A 139 -24.43 -15.94 -24.21
C THR A 139 -24.90 -16.36 -22.82
N ASN A 140 -25.13 -17.65 -22.59
CA ASN A 140 -25.49 -18.14 -21.24
C ASN A 140 -24.42 -17.81 -20.19
N ARG A 141 -23.15 -17.77 -20.61
CA ARG A 141 -22.02 -17.40 -19.75
C ARG A 141 -22.08 -15.92 -19.35
N GLU A 142 -22.26 -15.03 -20.32
CA GLU A 142 -22.40 -13.58 -20.07
C GLU A 142 -23.64 -13.26 -19.22
N LYS A 143 -24.76 -13.95 -19.48
CA LYS A 143 -25.97 -13.86 -18.63
C LYS A 143 -25.65 -14.20 -17.18
N ALA A 144 -24.78 -15.18 -16.92
CA ALA A 144 -24.40 -15.57 -15.57
C ALA A 144 -23.60 -14.44 -14.87
N TYR A 145 -22.63 -13.81 -15.55
CA TYR A 145 -21.93 -12.62 -15.01
C TYR A 145 -22.86 -11.47 -14.68
N ILE A 146 -23.78 -11.15 -15.60
CA ILE A 146 -24.77 -10.07 -15.42
C ILE A 146 -25.67 -10.36 -14.22
N GLN A 147 -26.18 -11.58 -14.12
CA GLN A 147 -27.05 -11.98 -13.00
C GLN A 147 -26.32 -11.99 -11.66
N ALA A 148 -25.04 -12.37 -11.64
CA ALA A 148 -24.22 -12.35 -10.44
C ALA A 148 -23.98 -10.91 -9.97
N LEU A 149 -23.50 -10.03 -10.86
CA LEU A 149 -23.24 -8.63 -10.50
C LEU A 149 -24.51 -7.86 -10.14
N ALA A 150 -25.67 -8.23 -10.71
CA ALA A 150 -26.96 -7.65 -10.32
C ALA A 150 -27.31 -7.86 -8.84
N GLN A 151 -26.75 -8.88 -8.18
CA GLN A 151 -26.93 -9.09 -6.74
C GLN A 151 -26.16 -8.06 -5.89
N ARG A 152 -25.15 -7.39 -6.45
CA ARG A 152 -24.29 -6.43 -5.74
C ARG A 152 -24.94 -5.05 -5.57
N TYR A 153 -25.99 -4.75 -6.34
CA TYR A 153 -26.55 -3.40 -6.42
C TYR A 153 -28.04 -3.35 -6.17
N VAL A 154 -28.42 -2.31 -5.43
CA VAL A 154 -29.80 -1.89 -5.15
C VAL A 154 -29.98 -0.44 -5.62
N ALA A 155 -31.24 -0.01 -5.79
CA ALA A 155 -31.55 1.31 -6.34
C ALA A 155 -31.13 2.47 -5.42
N GLU A 156 -31.18 2.26 -4.11
CA GLU A 156 -30.85 3.24 -3.07
C GLU A 156 -29.61 2.79 -2.30
N SER A 157 -28.76 3.73 -1.90
CA SER A 157 -27.55 3.38 -1.13
C SER A 157 -27.93 2.79 0.22
N PRO A 158 -27.50 1.55 0.54
CA PRO A 158 -27.72 1.00 1.88
C PRO A 158 -26.71 1.61 2.87
N GLU A 159 -27.05 1.56 4.16
CA GLU A 159 -26.10 1.90 5.24
C GLU A 159 -25.01 0.83 5.36
N ASP A 160 -25.38 -0.45 5.25
CA ASP A 160 -24.46 -1.59 5.25
C ASP A 160 -24.54 -2.34 3.92
N ARG A 161 -23.39 -2.41 3.22
CA ARG A 161 -23.25 -3.08 1.92
C ARG A 161 -22.81 -4.54 2.04
N SER A 162 -22.33 -4.97 3.21
CA SER A 162 -21.76 -6.30 3.43
C SER A 162 -22.65 -7.45 2.94
N PRO A 163 -23.99 -7.42 3.13
CA PRO A 163 -24.87 -8.44 2.57
C PRO A 163 -24.89 -8.50 1.04
N LEU A 164 -24.71 -7.37 0.36
CA LEU A 164 -24.68 -7.27 -1.11
C LEU A 164 -23.35 -7.78 -1.67
N ASP A 165 -22.24 -7.43 -1.05
CA ASP A 165 -20.92 -7.94 -1.45
C ASP A 165 -20.83 -9.45 -1.23
N LEU A 166 -21.38 -9.96 -0.12
CA LEU A 166 -21.50 -11.41 0.10
C LEU A 166 -22.43 -12.10 -0.91
N ALA A 167 -23.53 -11.46 -1.31
CA ALA A 167 -24.44 -12.01 -2.32
C ALA A 167 -23.75 -12.10 -3.70
N TYR A 168 -22.98 -11.07 -4.06
CA TYR A 168 -22.15 -11.07 -5.27
C TYR A 168 -21.08 -12.16 -5.23
N ALA A 169 -20.32 -12.28 -4.14
CA ALA A 169 -19.28 -13.31 -3.99
C ALA A 169 -19.85 -14.72 -4.14
N LYS A 170 -20.99 -15.03 -3.50
CA LYS A 170 -21.69 -16.32 -3.65
C LYS A 170 -22.16 -16.56 -5.09
N ALA A 171 -22.69 -15.53 -5.75
CA ALA A 171 -23.14 -15.64 -7.12
C ALA A 171 -21.97 -15.86 -8.09
N MET A 172 -20.85 -15.15 -7.90
CA MET A 172 -19.62 -15.35 -8.67
C MET A 172 -19.00 -16.73 -8.45
N GLY A 173 -19.05 -17.28 -7.24
CA GLY A 173 -18.67 -18.67 -6.99
C GLY A 173 -19.49 -19.66 -7.83
N THR A 174 -20.78 -19.38 -8.03
CA THR A 174 -21.63 -20.17 -8.94
C THR A 174 -21.23 -20.01 -10.40
N VAL A 175 -20.83 -18.81 -10.84
CA VAL A 175 -20.32 -18.57 -12.21
C VAL A 175 -19.04 -19.35 -12.44
N ALA A 176 -18.05 -19.23 -11.54
CA ALA A 176 -16.77 -19.92 -11.62
C ALA A 176 -16.93 -21.46 -11.64
N GLN A 177 -17.85 -22.00 -10.84
CA GLN A 177 -18.13 -23.45 -10.82
C GLN A 177 -18.80 -23.95 -12.11
N ARG A 178 -19.68 -23.15 -12.73
CA ARG A 178 -20.37 -23.52 -13.97
C ARG A 178 -19.49 -23.36 -15.22
N HIS A 179 -18.47 -22.51 -15.14
CA HIS A 179 -17.55 -22.19 -16.22
C HIS A 179 -16.09 -22.33 -15.75
N PRO A 180 -15.64 -23.56 -15.43
CA PRO A 180 -14.31 -23.79 -14.84
C PRO A 180 -13.13 -23.36 -15.73
N ASP A 181 -13.33 -23.39 -17.05
CA ASP A 181 -12.35 -22.97 -18.07
C ASP A 181 -12.30 -21.43 -18.24
N ASP A 182 -13.22 -20.69 -17.61
CA ASP A 182 -13.23 -19.23 -17.62
C ASP A 182 -12.39 -18.71 -16.45
N LEU A 183 -11.13 -18.40 -16.74
CA LEU A 183 -10.18 -17.95 -15.74
C LEU A 183 -10.51 -16.56 -15.18
N ASP A 184 -11.20 -15.72 -15.94
CA ASP A 184 -11.67 -14.43 -15.47
C ASP A 184 -12.80 -14.61 -14.45
N ALA A 185 -13.69 -15.59 -14.66
CA ALA A 185 -14.75 -15.92 -13.69
C ALA A 185 -14.16 -16.31 -12.33
N ALA A 186 -13.11 -17.15 -12.35
CA ALA A 186 -12.42 -17.57 -11.13
C ALA A 186 -11.66 -16.43 -10.46
N THR A 187 -10.99 -15.58 -11.25
CA THR A 187 -10.27 -14.40 -10.73
C THR A 187 -11.24 -13.39 -10.10
N LEU A 188 -12.34 -13.07 -10.76
CA LEU A 188 -13.38 -12.18 -10.23
C LEU A 188 -14.12 -12.77 -9.03
N TYR A 189 -14.21 -14.10 -8.93
CA TYR A 189 -14.71 -14.75 -7.72
C TYR A 189 -13.74 -14.57 -6.54
N ALA A 190 -12.45 -14.77 -6.75
CA ALA A 190 -11.43 -14.53 -5.72
C ALA A 190 -11.45 -13.06 -5.26
N GLU A 191 -11.51 -12.10 -6.17
CA GLU A 191 -11.68 -10.68 -5.84
C GLU A 191 -12.96 -10.42 -5.02
N ALA A 192 -14.09 -10.99 -5.44
CA ALA A 192 -15.35 -10.82 -4.72
C ALA A 192 -15.28 -11.36 -3.29
N LEU A 193 -14.55 -12.46 -3.04
CA LEU A 193 -14.28 -12.94 -1.68
C LEU A 193 -13.39 -11.97 -0.91
N MET A 194 -12.33 -11.47 -1.55
CA MET A 194 -11.41 -10.48 -0.96
C MET A 194 -12.16 -9.23 -0.48
N ASP A 195 -13.14 -8.75 -1.25
CA ASP A 195 -13.98 -7.59 -0.90
C ASP A 195 -14.91 -7.83 0.29
N THR A 196 -15.21 -9.08 0.66
CA THR A 196 -16.04 -9.38 1.85
C THR A 196 -15.25 -9.31 3.16
N THR A 197 -13.94 -9.47 3.09
CA THR A 197 -13.02 -9.46 4.25
C THR A 197 -11.69 -8.80 3.84
N PRO A 198 -11.70 -7.51 3.45
CA PRO A 198 -10.52 -6.86 2.89
C PRO A 198 -9.36 -6.97 3.87
N TRP A 199 -8.22 -7.49 3.39
CA TRP A 199 -6.98 -7.68 4.15
C TRP A 199 -7.01 -8.70 5.31
N ASP A 200 -8.13 -9.39 5.54
CA ASP A 200 -8.33 -10.30 6.67
C ASP A 200 -8.33 -11.79 6.26
N TYR A 201 -7.21 -12.25 5.68
CA TYR A 201 -7.09 -13.61 5.10
C TYR A 201 -6.34 -14.61 5.98
N TRP A 202 -5.69 -14.13 7.03
CA TRP A 202 -4.74 -14.89 7.83
C TRP A 202 -5.09 -14.83 9.31
N GLU A 203 -4.79 -15.90 10.03
CA GLU A 203 -4.79 -15.95 11.50
C GLU A 203 -3.47 -15.41 12.05
N ASP A 204 -3.44 -15.01 13.32
CA ASP A 204 -2.24 -14.45 13.99
C ASP A 204 -1.04 -15.41 14.01
N ASN A 205 -1.27 -16.72 13.81
CA ASN A 205 -0.22 -17.73 13.74
C ASN A 205 0.36 -17.93 12.32
N GLY A 206 -0.14 -17.19 11.33
CA GLY A 206 0.28 -17.28 9.92
C GLY A 206 -0.41 -18.39 9.11
N ASP A 207 -1.40 -19.08 9.67
CA ASP A 207 -2.25 -20.00 8.91
C ASP A 207 -3.36 -19.24 8.18
N PRO A 208 -3.78 -19.67 6.98
CA PRO A 208 -4.86 -19.00 6.29
C PRO A 208 -6.22 -19.30 6.93
N LYS A 209 -7.04 -18.26 7.05
CA LYS A 209 -8.46 -18.40 7.37
C LYS A 209 -9.16 -19.21 6.27
N PRO A 210 -10.33 -19.83 6.53
CA PRO A 210 -11.05 -20.59 5.50
C PRO A 210 -11.28 -19.81 4.20
N ILE A 211 -11.64 -18.53 4.30
CA ILE A 211 -11.81 -17.66 3.13
C ILE A 211 -10.47 -17.36 2.43
N GLY A 212 -9.39 -17.13 3.19
CA GLY A 212 -8.06 -16.93 2.64
C GLY A 212 -7.53 -18.16 1.89
N ALA A 213 -7.77 -19.35 2.45
CA ALA A 213 -7.43 -20.63 1.79
C ALA A 213 -8.19 -20.81 0.47
N GLU A 214 -9.47 -20.42 0.43
CA GLU A 214 -10.29 -20.47 -0.79
C GLU A 214 -9.83 -19.45 -1.85
N ILE A 215 -9.52 -18.22 -1.45
CA ILE A 215 -8.95 -17.17 -2.31
C ILE A 215 -7.65 -17.67 -2.94
N MET A 216 -6.69 -18.12 -2.13
CA MET A 216 -5.38 -18.57 -2.62
C MET A 216 -5.51 -19.80 -3.53
N ALA A 217 -6.27 -20.83 -3.13
CA ALA A 217 -6.46 -22.01 -3.96
C ALA A 217 -7.09 -21.67 -5.33
N THR A 218 -8.02 -20.71 -5.36
CA THR A 218 -8.65 -20.24 -6.60
C THR A 218 -7.63 -19.54 -7.50
N LEU A 219 -6.84 -18.62 -6.95
CA LEU A 219 -5.83 -17.85 -7.69
C LEU A 219 -4.67 -18.73 -8.16
N GLU A 220 -4.19 -19.64 -7.32
CA GLU A 220 -3.14 -20.60 -7.66
C GLU A 220 -3.55 -21.51 -8.82
N ARG A 221 -4.82 -21.95 -8.85
CA ARG A 221 -5.36 -22.70 -9.99
C ARG A 221 -5.31 -21.86 -11.27
N VAL A 222 -5.79 -20.61 -11.22
CA VAL A 222 -5.76 -19.71 -12.39
C VAL A 222 -4.33 -19.51 -12.89
N ILE A 223 -3.38 -19.26 -11.98
CA ILE A 223 -1.96 -19.06 -12.32
C ILE A 223 -1.34 -20.36 -12.86
N ALA A 224 -1.73 -21.53 -12.38
CA ALA A 224 -1.25 -22.80 -12.91
C ALA A 224 -1.72 -23.04 -14.35
N GLU A 225 -2.97 -22.67 -14.68
CA GLU A 225 -3.54 -22.81 -16.03
C GLU A 225 -3.07 -21.71 -16.98
N ASN A 226 -2.96 -20.46 -16.50
CA ASN A 226 -2.42 -19.32 -17.23
C ASN A 226 -1.48 -18.50 -16.32
N PRO A 227 -0.17 -18.80 -16.34
CA PRO A 227 0.82 -18.06 -15.53
C PRO A 227 0.86 -16.56 -15.81
N ASN A 228 0.37 -16.12 -16.98
CA ASN A 228 0.35 -14.74 -17.44
C ASN A 228 -1.01 -14.07 -17.27
N HIS A 229 -1.89 -14.60 -16.42
CA HIS A 229 -3.15 -13.94 -16.09
C HIS A 229 -2.89 -12.74 -15.17
N ALA A 230 -3.01 -11.51 -15.69
CA ALA A 230 -2.65 -10.29 -14.95
C ALA A 230 -3.45 -10.12 -13.65
N GLY A 231 -4.78 -10.25 -13.70
CA GLY A 231 -5.65 -10.15 -12.52
C GLY A 231 -5.30 -11.17 -11.42
N ALA A 232 -5.10 -12.44 -11.78
CA ALA A 232 -4.75 -13.46 -10.80
C ALA A 232 -3.37 -13.24 -10.16
N ASN A 233 -2.34 -12.88 -10.93
CA ASN A 233 -1.02 -12.56 -10.38
C ASN A 233 -1.10 -11.36 -9.43
N HIS A 234 -1.87 -10.32 -9.80
CA HIS A 234 -2.08 -9.14 -8.96
C HIS A 234 -2.76 -9.51 -7.64
N LEU A 235 -3.94 -10.15 -7.69
CA LEU A 235 -4.69 -10.49 -6.48
C LEU A 235 -3.94 -11.49 -5.60
N TYR A 236 -3.12 -12.36 -6.18
CA TYR A 236 -2.30 -13.29 -5.41
C TYR A 236 -1.20 -12.58 -4.63
N ILE A 237 -0.59 -11.53 -5.19
CA ILE A 237 0.34 -10.67 -4.46
C ILE A 237 -0.35 -10.10 -3.21
N HIS A 238 -1.51 -9.47 -3.37
CA HIS A 238 -2.29 -8.94 -2.24
C HIS A 238 -2.68 -10.01 -1.21
N ALA A 239 -3.05 -11.21 -1.67
CA ALA A 239 -3.46 -12.29 -0.78
C ALA A 239 -2.33 -12.74 0.16
N VAL A 240 -1.06 -12.66 -0.28
CA VAL A 240 0.08 -13.28 0.43
C VAL A 240 1.08 -12.29 1.01
N GLU A 241 1.11 -11.03 0.55
CA GLU A 241 2.18 -10.06 0.87
C GLU A 241 2.37 -9.83 2.37
N LYS A 242 1.28 -9.81 3.15
CA LYS A 242 1.34 -9.54 4.59
C LYS A 242 2.03 -10.67 5.38
N GLU A 243 1.69 -11.93 5.16
CA GLU A 243 2.12 -13.04 6.04
C GLU A 243 3.09 -14.01 5.36
N ARG A 244 2.88 -14.35 4.09
CA ARG A 244 3.62 -15.38 3.34
C ARG A 244 4.15 -14.83 2.00
N PRO A 245 4.92 -13.71 2.02
CA PRO A 245 5.34 -13.01 0.80
C PRO A 245 6.18 -13.89 -0.14
N GLU A 246 6.85 -14.92 0.36
CA GLU A 246 7.65 -15.84 -0.45
C GLU A 246 6.82 -16.61 -1.48
N LEU A 247 5.53 -16.82 -1.22
CA LEU A 247 4.60 -17.44 -2.18
C LEU A 247 4.39 -16.54 -3.41
N GLY A 248 4.39 -15.22 -3.22
CA GLY A 248 4.11 -14.23 -4.25
C GLY A 248 5.26 -13.95 -5.22
N ILE A 249 6.47 -14.45 -4.96
CA ILE A 249 7.69 -14.10 -5.74
C ILE A 249 7.51 -14.35 -7.24
N ALA A 250 7.02 -15.54 -7.61
CA ALA A 250 6.84 -15.88 -9.02
C ALA A 250 5.75 -15.03 -9.71
N ALA A 251 4.72 -14.61 -8.97
CA ALA A 251 3.68 -13.72 -9.48
C ALA A 251 4.22 -12.30 -9.68
N ALA A 252 4.98 -11.79 -8.70
CA ALA A 252 5.66 -10.50 -8.76
C ALA A 252 6.63 -10.41 -9.95
N ASP A 253 7.47 -11.43 -10.15
CA ASP A 253 8.45 -11.47 -11.26
C ASP A 253 7.77 -11.40 -12.64
N ARG A 254 6.63 -12.08 -12.80
CA ARG A 254 5.85 -12.04 -14.05
C ARG A 254 5.19 -10.68 -14.25
N LEU A 255 4.49 -10.20 -13.22
CA LEU A 255 3.63 -9.02 -13.33
C LEU A 255 4.42 -7.74 -13.65
N MET A 256 5.68 -7.66 -13.20
CA MET A 256 6.61 -6.56 -13.48
C MET A 256 6.72 -6.17 -14.97
N THR A 257 6.49 -7.11 -15.89
CA THR A 257 6.64 -6.89 -17.34
C THR A 257 5.40 -7.24 -18.15
N LEU A 258 4.40 -7.85 -17.52
CA LEU A 258 3.24 -8.41 -18.20
C LEU A 258 2.30 -7.33 -18.79
N VAL A 259 2.09 -6.24 -18.04
CA VAL A 259 1.19 -5.13 -18.42
C VAL A 259 1.93 -3.78 -18.27
N PRO A 260 2.93 -3.49 -19.13
CA PRO A 260 3.84 -2.36 -18.92
C PRO A 260 3.16 -0.97 -19.02
N GLY A 261 1.96 -0.88 -19.58
CA GLY A 261 1.15 0.33 -19.62
C GLY A 261 0.29 0.59 -18.38
N SER A 262 0.26 -0.30 -17.40
CA SER A 262 -0.47 -0.12 -16.15
C SER A 262 0.52 0.19 -15.03
N GLY A 263 0.57 1.45 -14.59
CA GLY A 263 1.45 1.87 -13.50
C GLY A 263 1.24 1.04 -12.24
N HIS A 264 -0.01 0.85 -11.82
CA HIS A 264 -0.32 0.03 -10.65
C HIS A 264 0.10 -1.44 -10.78
N LEU A 265 -0.22 -2.13 -11.89
CA LEU A 265 0.22 -3.54 -12.04
C LEU A 265 1.74 -3.69 -12.06
N VAL A 266 2.45 -2.73 -12.66
CA VAL A 266 3.93 -2.70 -12.67
C VAL A 266 4.49 -2.35 -11.28
N HIS A 267 3.75 -1.64 -10.45
CA HIS A 267 4.11 -1.34 -9.06
C HIS A 267 3.96 -2.55 -8.14
N MET A 268 2.88 -3.32 -8.28
CA MET A 268 2.51 -4.41 -7.36
C MET A 268 3.62 -5.39 -6.97
N PRO A 269 4.54 -5.81 -7.87
CA PRO A 269 5.69 -6.64 -7.49
C PRO A 269 6.50 -6.10 -6.31
N SER A 270 6.53 -4.77 -6.14
CA SER A 270 7.30 -4.13 -5.07
C SER A 270 6.81 -4.47 -3.67
N HIS A 271 5.53 -4.77 -3.47
CA HIS A 271 5.00 -5.26 -2.19
C HIS A 271 5.66 -6.58 -1.77
N ILE A 272 5.82 -7.53 -2.70
CA ILE A 272 6.58 -8.76 -2.41
C ILE A 272 8.07 -8.46 -2.24
N TYR A 273 8.66 -7.67 -3.14
CA TYR A 273 10.10 -7.44 -3.15
C TYR A 273 10.62 -6.79 -1.88
N ILE A 274 9.92 -5.82 -1.30
CA ILE A 274 10.37 -5.20 -0.03
C ILE A 274 10.30 -6.18 1.15
N ARG A 275 9.35 -7.12 1.13
CA ARG A 275 9.15 -8.12 2.18
C ARG A 275 10.18 -9.26 2.14
N VAL A 276 10.70 -9.58 0.95
CA VAL A 276 11.71 -10.65 0.77
C VAL A 276 13.14 -10.12 0.60
N GLY A 277 13.36 -8.82 0.80
CA GLY A 277 14.69 -8.20 0.73
C GLY A 277 15.24 -7.97 -0.69
N ARG A 278 14.37 -7.96 -1.70
CA ARG A 278 14.71 -7.63 -3.10
C ARG A 278 14.52 -6.13 -3.37
N TYR A 279 15.06 -5.28 -2.50
CA TYR A 279 14.81 -3.84 -2.53
C TYR A 279 15.21 -3.17 -3.86
N HIS A 280 16.28 -3.60 -4.53
CA HIS A 280 16.62 -3.02 -5.83
C HIS A 280 15.58 -3.36 -6.91
N ASP A 281 15.00 -4.56 -6.88
CA ASP A 281 13.93 -4.91 -7.81
C ASP A 281 12.68 -4.07 -7.56
N ALA A 282 12.39 -3.74 -6.29
CA ALA A 282 11.35 -2.77 -5.93
C ALA A 282 11.67 -1.37 -6.50
N VAL A 283 12.92 -0.89 -6.43
CA VAL A 283 13.34 0.37 -7.06
C VAL A 283 13.05 0.35 -8.57
N VAL A 284 13.45 -0.72 -9.27
CA VAL A 284 13.26 -0.82 -10.73
C VAL A 284 11.76 -0.92 -11.09
N SER A 285 10.98 -1.69 -10.34
CA SER A 285 9.53 -1.84 -10.56
C SER A 285 8.83 -0.49 -10.47
N ASN A 286 9.13 0.27 -9.41
CA ASN A 286 8.50 1.57 -9.18
C ASN A 286 8.94 2.63 -10.19
N GLN A 287 10.21 2.65 -10.62
CA GLN A 287 10.64 3.53 -11.71
C GLN A 287 9.86 3.27 -13.01
N ARG A 288 9.57 2.01 -13.33
CA ARG A 288 8.76 1.64 -14.49
C ARG A 288 7.30 2.03 -14.31
N ALA A 289 6.74 1.82 -13.11
CA ALA A 289 5.37 2.20 -12.77
C ALA A 289 5.16 3.72 -12.91
N ILE A 290 6.08 4.52 -12.37
CA ILE A 290 6.10 5.98 -12.48
C ILE A 290 6.18 6.43 -13.94
N GLU A 291 6.98 5.78 -14.77
CA GLU A 291 7.07 6.10 -16.20
C GLU A 291 5.77 5.74 -16.94
N ALA A 292 5.14 4.60 -16.61
CA ALA A 292 3.84 4.24 -17.16
C ALA A 292 2.75 5.26 -16.78
N ASP A 293 2.74 5.70 -15.52
CA ASP A 293 1.82 6.73 -15.05
C ASP A 293 2.09 8.10 -15.67
N ARG A 294 3.35 8.46 -15.90
CA ARG A 294 3.73 9.69 -16.62
C ARG A 294 3.19 9.66 -18.04
N ALA A 295 3.37 8.54 -18.75
CA ALA A 295 2.84 8.36 -20.10
C ALA A 295 1.31 8.44 -20.11
N TYR A 296 0.65 7.77 -19.15
CA TYR A 296 -0.80 7.85 -18.97
C TYR A 296 -1.28 9.29 -18.73
N ALA A 297 -0.65 10.02 -17.81
CA ALA A 297 -1.04 11.37 -17.44
C ALA A 297 -0.82 12.40 -18.56
N ALA A 298 0.30 12.29 -19.29
CA ALA A 298 0.66 13.19 -20.38
C ALA A 298 -0.36 13.20 -21.52
N HIS A 299 -1.08 12.09 -21.70
CA HIS A 299 -2.06 11.95 -22.78
C HIS A 299 -3.49 12.34 -22.38
N HIS A 300 -3.81 12.48 -21.08
CA HIS A 300 -5.21 12.47 -20.63
C HIS A 300 -5.60 13.46 -19.55
N ASN A 301 -4.65 14.18 -18.94
CA ASN A 301 -4.91 15.04 -17.77
C ASN A 301 -5.92 14.39 -16.80
N PRO A 302 -5.57 13.21 -16.24
CA PRO A 302 -6.52 12.35 -15.54
C PRO A 302 -7.25 13.15 -14.47
N LYS A 303 -8.58 12.96 -14.41
CA LYS A 303 -9.38 13.63 -13.39
C LYS A 303 -8.85 13.25 -12.00
N PRO A 304 -8.79 14.22 -11.06
CA PRO A 304 -8.47 13.91 -9.68
C PRO A 304 -9.38 12.80 -9.15
N GLY A 305 -8.78 11.77 -8.57
CA GLY A 305 -9.45 10.64 -7.94
C GLY A 305 -8.44 9.74 -7.24
N ILE A 306 -8.88 8.62 -6.67
CA ILE A 306 -8.01 7.72 -5.89
C ILE A 306 -6.76 7.28 -6.67
N TYR A 307 -6.86 7.07 -7.98
CA TYR A 307 -5.71 6.70 -8.79
C TYR A 307 -4.63 7.78 -8.82
N SER A 308 -4.98 9.03 -9.11
CA SER A 308 -4.02 10.12 -9.17
C SER A 308 -3.58 10.62 -7.79
N LEU A 309 -4.43 10.48 -6.76
CA LEU A 309 -4.20 11.03 -5.42
C LEU A 309 -3.60 10.01 -4.44
N ALA A 310 -3.80 8.71 -4.66
CA ALA A 310 -3.27 7.64 -3.81
C ALA A 310 -2.30 6.74 -4.58
N TYR A 311 -2.72 6.06 -5.65
CA TYR A 311 -1.88 5.06 -6.33
C TYR A 311 -0.63 5.67 -7.00
N MET A 312 -0.76 6.79 -7.72
CA MET A 312 0.40 7.42 -8.37
C MET A 312 1.46 7.90 -7.35
N PRO A 313 1.10 8.63 -6.26
CA PRO A 313 2.05 8.95 -5.19
C PRO A 313 2.62 7.71 -4.48
N HIS A 314 1.84 6.64 -4.38
CA HIS A 314 2.27 5.40 -3.72
C HIS A 314 3.44 4.72 -4.46
N ASN A 315 3.49 4.82 -5.79
CA ASN A 315 4.64 4.36 -6.58
C ASN A 315 5.93 5.14 -6.21
N HIS A 316 5.81 6.46 -5.99
CA HIS A 316 6.94 7.25 -5.49
C HIS A 316 7.29 6.91 -4.04
N HIS A 317 6.29 6.62 -3.21
CA HIS A 317 6.49 6.25 -1.81
C HIS A 317 7.27 4.93 -1.67
N PHE A 318 6.91 3.89 -2.45
CA PHE A 318 7.66 2.64 -2.51
C PHE A 318 9.05 2.81 -3.11
N LEU A 319 9.20 3.61 -4.17
CA LEU A 319 10.52 3.94 -4.73
C LEU A 319 11.42 4.55 -3.65
N TRP A 320 10.89 5.49 -2.86
CA TRP A 320 11.61 6.12 -1.78
C TRP A 320 12.08 5.10 -0.75
N PHE A 321 11.18 4.27 -0.21
CA PHE A 321 11.52 3.30 0.82
C PHE A 321 12.56 2.28 0.33
N ALA A 322 12.35 1.70 -0.85
CA ALA A 322 13.28 0.74 -1.43
C ALA A 322 14.67 1.35 -1.71
N ALA A 323 14.72 2.62 -2.11
CA ALA A 323 15.97 3.36 -2.28
C ALA A 323 16.68 3.66 -0.95
N LEU A 324 15.94 3.93 0.14
CA LEU A 324 16.52 4.04 1.50
C LEU A 324 17.20 2.73 1.92
N MET A 325 16.55 1.60 1.68
CA MET A 325 17.03 0.28 2.10
C MET A 325 18.27 -0.18 1.32
N THR A 326 18.48 0.37 0.11
CA THR A 326 19.63 0.06 -0.77
C THR A 326 20.71 1.15 -0.77
N GLY A 327 20.58 2.20 0.03
CA GLY A 327 21.58 3.27 0.10
C GLY A 327 21.65 4.15 -1.17
N GLN A 328 20.60 4.19 -1.98
CA GLN A 328 20.51 5.03 -3.18
C GLN A 328 20.00 6.43 -2.83
N SER A 329 20.84 7.25 -2.21
CA SER A 329 20.48 8.56 -1.65
C SER A 329 19.89 9.52 -2.67
N ARG A 330 20.41 9.56 -3.91
CA ARG A 330 19.90 10.43 -4.95
C ARG A 330 18.48 10.04 -5.36
N VAL A 331 18.25 8.74 -5.58
CA VAL A 331 16.93 8.20 -5.96
C VAL A 331 15.93 8.41 -4.83
N ALA A 332 16.31 8.10 -3.59
CA ALA A 332 15.46 8.31 -2.42
C ALA A 332 15.07 9.78 -2.25
N THR A 333 16.01 10.71 -2.40
CA THR A 333 15.74 12.16 -2.28
C THR A 333 14.79 12.66 -3.36
N GLU A 334 14.94 12.20 -4.60
CA GLU A 334 14.03 12.56 -5.69
C GLU A 334 12.64 11.98 -5.47
N ALA A 335 12.53 10.70 -5.13
CA ALA A 335 11.27 10.04 -4.82
C ALA A 335 10.55 10.65 -3.61
N ALA A 336 11.29 11.03 -2.57
CA ALA A 336 10.76 11.74 -1.40
C ALA A 336 10.13 13.09 -1.77
N ARG A 337 10.78 13.87 -2.64
CA ARG A 337 10.24 15.15 -3.12
C ARG A 337 8.96 14.95 -3.94
N HIS A 338 8.91 13.93 -4.79
CA HIS A 338 7.71 13.61 -5.56
C HIS A 338 6.56 13.11 -4.66
N THR A 339 6.87 12.29 -3.65
CA THR A 339 5.88 11.81 -2.67
C THR A 339 5.29 12.97 -1.87
N ALA A 340 6.13 13.91 -1.43
CA ALA A 340 5.72 15.07 -0.65
C ALA A 340 4.97 16.15 -1.44
N HIS A 341 4.94 16.06 -2.77
CA HIS A 341 4.32 17.08 -3.61
C HIS A 341 2.80 16.98 -3.55
N VAL A 342 2.17 18.05 -3.06
CA VAL A 342 0.71 18.20 -3.02
C VAL A 342 0.34 19.44 -3.82
N GLU A 343 -0.39 19.25 -4.92
CA GLU A 343 -0.79 20.35 -5.82
C GLU A 343 -1.64 21.42 -5.12
N ASP A 344 -2.56 20.99 -4.25
CA ASP A 344 -3.39 21.87 -3.42
C ASP A 344 -3.05 21.70 -1.93
N PRO A 345 -2.27 22.63 -1.33
CA PRO A 345 -1.94 22.59 0.10
C PRO A 345 -3.15 22.56 1.04
N ALA A 346 -4.35 22.96 0.60
CA ALA A 346 -5.55 22.84 1.41
C ALA A 346 -5.89 21.38 1.75
N LEU A 347 -5.52 20.42 0.89
CA LEU A 347 -5.75 18.99 1.11
C LEU A 347 -4.98 18.43 2.32
N LEU A 348 -3.91 19.10 2.77
CA LEU A 348 -3.22 18.72 4.01
C LEU A 348 -4.12 18.81 5.25
N ARG A 349 -5.22 19.58 5.17
CA ARG A 349 -6.22 19.73 6.22
C ARG A 349 -7.51 18.96 5.94
N ASP A 350 -7.54 18.16 4.88
CA ASP A 350 -8.70 17.35 4.55
C ASP A 350 -8.95 16.29 5.65
N PRO A 351 -10.20 16.10 6.12
CA PRO A 351 -10.49 15.12 7.17
C PRO A 351 -10.21 13.66 6.78
N GLY A 352 -10.26 13.31 5.49
CA GLY A 352 -10.01 11.94 5.02
C GLY A 352 -8.58 11.72 4.54
N LEU A 353 -8.02 12.66 3.78
CA LEU A 353 -6.68 12.53 3.17
C LEU A 353 -5.58 13.24 3.96
N GLY A 354 -5.93 14.16 4.87
CA GLY A 354 -4.97 15.06 5.51
C GLY A 354 -3.86 14.34 6.27
N GLY A 355 -4.17 13.25 6.97
CA GLY A 355 -3.15 12.49 7.70
C GLY A 355 -2.15 11.80 6.77
N ALA A 356 -2.61 11.19 5.67
CA ALA A 356 -1.75 10.58 4.66
C ALA A 356 -0.88 11.63 3.95
N LEU A 357 -1.48 12.76 3.54
CA LEU A 357 -0.76 13.82 2.85
C LEU A 357 0.25 14.53 3.77
N GLN A 358 -0.08 14.71 5.05
CA GLN A 358 0.87 15.22 6.05
C GLN A 358 2.03 14.27 6.29
N HIS A 359 1.79 12.96 6.27
CA HIS A 359 2.84 11.95 6.32
C HIS A 359 3.76 12.03 5.10
N TYR A 360 3.18 12.07 3.90
CA TYR A 360 3.92 12.24 2.65
C TYR A 360 4.75 13.53 2.63
N ALA A 361 4.20 14.65 3.11
CA ALA A 361 4.93 15.91 3.25
C ALA A 361 6.16 15.82 4.18
N SER A 362 6.20 14.83 5.08
CA SER A 362 7.28 14.61 6.04
C SER A 362 8.40 13.69 5.53
N ILE A 363 8.15 12.93 4.46
CA ILE A 363 9.11 11.98 3.85
C ILE A 363 10.49 12.59 3.51
N PRO A 364 10.60 13.84 3.01
CA PRO A 364 11.91 14.46 2.77
C PRO A 364 12.77 14.61 4.02
N LEU A 365 12.17 14.82 5.20
CA LEU A 365 12.92 14.93 6.46
C LEU A 365 13.46 13.56 6.89
N PHE A 366 12.66 12.50 6.80
CA PHE A 366 13.13 11.14 7.06
C PHE A 366 14.30 10.74 6.16
N THR A 367 14.23 11.12 4.88
CA THR A 367 15.32 10.90 3.91
C THR A 367 16.60 11.61 4.33
N GLN A 368 16.51 12.88 4.71
CA GLN A 368 17.65 13.66 5.17
C GLN A 368 18.28 13.06 6.42
N ILE A 369 17.45 12.56 7.36
CA ILE A 369 17.95 11.89 8.58
C ILE A 369 18.68 10.60 8.20
N ARG A 370 18.10 9.77 7.33
CA ARG A 370 18.69 8.49 6.92
C ARG A 370 20.07 8.64 6.29
N PHE A 371 20.31 9.73 5.57
CA PHE A 371 21.59 10.03 4.92
C PHE A 371 22.43 11.09 5.64
N SER A 372 22.14 11.35 6.92
CA SER A 372 22.93 12.25 7.77
C SER A 372 23.12 13.66 7.19
N GLN A 373 22.10 14.19 6.50
CA GLN A 373 22.11 15.52 5.88
C GLN A 373 21.82 16.62 6.93
N TRP A 374 22.60 16.64 8.01
CA TRP A 374 22.33 17.43 9.22
C TRP A 374 22.25 18.94 8.96
N GLU A 375 23.16 19.48 8.15
CA GLU A 375 23.16 20.90 7.80
C GLU A 375 21.89 21.30 7.03
N GLN A 376 21.42 20.44 6.13
CA GLN A 376 20.19 20.67 5.38
C GLN A 376 18.95 20.64 6.27
N ILE A 377 18.93 19.72 7.24
CA ILE A 377 17.86 19.66 8.24
C ILE A 377 17.83 20.94 9.06
N LEU A 378 18.97 21.37 9.61
CA LEU A 378 19.06 22.60 10.42
C LEU A 378 18.66 23.85 9.63
N ALA A 379 18.81 23.84 8.30
CA ALA A 379 18.37 24.92 7.41
C ALA A 379 16.90 24.82 6.97
N THR A 380 16.22 23.70 7.24
CA THR A 380 14.83 23.49 6.81
C THR A 380 13.86 24.31 7.67
N PRO A 381 13.04 25.22 7.10
CA PRO A 381 12.10 26.02 7.87
C PRO A 381 11.04 25.13 8.53
N ALA A 382 10.54 25.58 9.68
CA ALA A 382 9.42 24.91 10.33
C ALA A 382 8.17 24.94 9.41
N PRO A 383 7.38 23.86 9.38
CA PRO A 383 6.10 23.87 8.67
C PRO A 383 5.10 24.82 9.35
N ASP A 384 3.92 24.96 8.75
CA ASP A 384 2.79 25.62 9.37
C ASP A 384 2.52 25.04 10.77
N GLY A 385 2.40 25.91 11.77
CA GLY A 385 2.21 25.53 13.17
C GLY A 385 0.88 24.83 13.46
N GLU A 386 -0.09 24.91 12.56
CA GLU A 386 -1.35 24.16 12.66
C GLU A 386 -1.22 22.70 12.18
N LEU A 387 -0.21 22.39 11.37
CA LEU A 387 0.08 21.03 10.91
C LEU A 387 0.92 20.32 11.97
N LEU A 388 0.26 19.95 13.08
CA LEU A 388 0.92 19.44 14.29
C LEU A 388 1.78 18.19 14.03
N TYR A 389 1.35 17.31 13.12
CA TYR A 389 2.12 16.09 12.82
C TYR A 389 3.41 16.41 12.03
N PRO A 390 3.38 17.13 10.89
CA PRO A 390 4.59 17.62 10.23
C PRO A 390 5.50 18.44 11.15
N LEU A 391 4.93 19.25 12.04
CA LEU A 391 5.71 20.00 13.04
C LEU A 391 6.42 19.07 14.03
N GLY A 392 5.77 17.98 14.44
CA GLY A 392 6.37 16.93 15.26
C GLY A 392 7.56 16.28 14.55
N ILE A 393 7.39 15.85 13.29
CA ILE A 393 8.48 15.27 12.51
C ILE A 393 9.60 16.27 12.24
N TRP A 394 9.28 17.55 12.07
CA TRP A 394 10.29 18.61 11.98
C TRP A 394 11.12 18.72 13.27
N HIS A 395 10.48 18.71 14.45
CA HIS A 395 11.21 18.69 15.72
C HIS A 395 12.06 17.42 15.91
N TYR A 396 11.56 16.26 15.49
CA TYR A 396 12.33 15.03 15.44
C TYR A 396 13.60 15.20 14.60
N ALA A 397 13.45 15.69 13.36
CA ALA A 397 14.58 15.92 12.46
C ALA A 397 15.59 16.93 13.04
N GLN A 398 15.12 18.08 13.54
CA GLN A 398 15.97 19.07 14.20
C GLN A 398 16.74 18.45 15.37
N GLY A 399 16.06 17.68 16.22
CA GLY A 399 16.67 17.00 17.36
C GLY A 399 17.74 15.97 16.94
N MET A 400 17.48 15.20 15.88
CA MET A 400 18.46 14.26 15.33
C MET A 400 19.70 14.99 14.81
N ALA A 401 19.52 16.07 14.03
CA ALA A 401 20.62 16.87 13.51
C ALA A 401 21.42 17.57 14.63
N GLN A 402 20.73 18.11 15.63
CA GLN A 402 21.34 18.76 16.80
C GLN A 402 22.14 17.76 17.64
N THR A 403 21.61 16.55 17.84
CA THR A 403 22.31 15.46 18.55
C THR A 403 23.61 15.10 17.84
N ASN A 404 23.54 14.87 16.53
CA ASN A 404 24.69 14.47 15.72
C ASN A 404 25.70 15.60 15.43
N THR A 405 25.33 16.85 15.69
CA THR A 405 26.24 18.01 15.59
C THR A 405 26.71 18.54 16.95
N GLY A 406 26.42 17.82 18.05
CA GLY A 406 26.87 18.15 19.41
C GLY A 406 26.10 19.29 20.09
N GLN A 407 24.99 19.74 19.51
CA GLN A 407 24.12 20.78 20.07
C GLN A 407 23.11 20.19 21.08
N LEU A 408 23.61 19.51 22.11
CA LEU A 408 22.80 18.63 22.97
C LEU A 408 21.68 19.38 23.74
N ASP A 409 21.92 20.62 24.17
CA ASP A 409 20.89 21.44 24.84
C ASP A 409 19.75 21.81 23.88
N ALA A 410 20.06 22.07 22.61
CA ALA A 410 19.06 22.33 21.59
C ALA A 410 18.30 21.05 21.24
N ALA A 411 19.01 19.92 21.14
CA ALA A 411 18.40 18.60 20.92
C ALA A 411 17.40 18.25 22.02
N ALA A 412 17.75 18.49 23.28
CA ALA A 412 16.85 18.27 24.42
C ALA A 412 15.57 19.14 24.33
N GLN A 413 15.68 20.40 23.87
CA GLN A 413 14.51 21.26 23.64
C GLN A 413 13.64 20.76 22.49
N SER A 414 14.25 20.29 21.40
CA SER A 414 13.52 19.68 20.28
C SER A 414 12.79 18.41 20.71
N TRP A 415 13.43 17.57 21.53
CA TRP A 415 12.81 16.38 22.12
C TRP A 415 11.61 16.73 23.00
N GLN A 416 11.71 17.75 23.87
CA GLN A 416 10.59 18.19 24.72
C GLN A 416 9.39 18.67 23.88
N LYS A 417 9.64 19.43 22.80
CA LYS A 417 8.57 19.89 21.90
C LYS A 417 7.92 18.73 21.14
N LEU A 418 8.72 17.79 20.66
CA LEU A 418 8.23 16.56 20.03
C LEU A 418 7.36 15.74 21.01
N ALA A 419 7.82 15.54 22.24
CA ALA A 419 7.07 14.79 23.26
C ALA A 419 5.72 15.45 23.59
N ALA A 420 5.68 16.79 23.65
CA ALA A 420 4.43 17.53 23.85
C ALA A 420 3.46 17.36 22.67
N LEU A 421 3.94 17.34 21.43
CA LEU A 421 3.13 17.10 20.23
C LEU A 421 2.63 15.64 20.17
N ALA A 422 3.46 14.66 20.51
CA ALA A 422 3.08 13.25 20.57
C ALA A 422 1.94 12.97 21.57
N ALA A 423 1.80 13.80 22.60
CA ALA A 423 0.72 13.75 23.59
C ALA A 423 -0.50 14.63 23.23
N HIS A 424 -0.48 15.33 22.09
CA HIS A 424 -1.53 16.26 21.72
C HIS A 424 -2.80 15.52 21.27
N PRO A 425 -3.99 15.82 21.84
CA PRO A 425 -5.20 15.04 21.59
C PRO A 425 -5.65 15.04 20.13
N THR A 426 -5.44 16.12 19.38
CA THR A 426 -5.77 16.20 17.95
C THR A 426 -5.08 15.13 17.10
N LEU A 427 -3.88 14.67 17.51
CA LEU A 427 -3.14 13.65 16.75
C LEU A 427 -3.60 12.22 17.08
N ALA A 428 -4.42 12.04 18.12
CA ALA A 428 -5.01 10.74 18.45
C ALA A 428 -6.10 10.33 17.44
N ASP A 429 -6.69 11.29 16.73
CA ASP A 429 -7.75 11.05 15.73
C ASP A 429 -7.25 11.18 14.29
N LEU A 430 -6.08 11.78 14.07
CA LEU A 430 -5.50 11.96 12.74
C LEU A 430 -4.76 10.68 12.30
N LYS A 431 -5.32 9.96 11.33
CA LYS A 431 -4.80 8.68 10.83
C LYS A 431 -4.05 8.79 9.51
N ILE A 432 -3.07 7.92 9.31
CA ILE A 432 -2.37 7.72 8.04
C ILE A 432 -3.12 6.61 7.31
N LEU A 433 -3.79 6.96 6.20
CA LEU A 433 -4.58 6.03 5.37
C LEU A 433 -5.54 5.14 6.18
N ASP A 434 -6.14 5.69 7.25
CA ASP A 434 -7.03 4.99 8.19
C ASP A 434 -6.42 3.84 9.03
N PHE A 435 -5.11 3.59 8.94
CA PHE A 435 -4.41 2.56 9.71
C PHE A 435 -3.88 3.10 11.05
N ASN A 436 -2.66 3.64 11.06
CA ASN A 436 -2.01 4.12 12.27
C ASN A 436 -2.38 5.58 12.56
N VAL A 437 -2.50 5.92 13.84
CA VAL A 437 -2.66 7.31 14.25
C VAL A 437 -1.30 8.01 14.28
N THR A 438 -1.26 9.25 13.80
CA THR A 438 -0.03 10.05 13.72
C THR A 438 0.64 10.27 15.08
N ALA A 439 -0.13 10.31 16.18
CA ALA A 439 0.41 10.35 17.53
C ALA A 439 1.32 9.17 17.86
N ASP A 440 0.99 7.95 17.40
CA ASP A 440 1.79 6.75 17.70
C ASP A 440 3.11 6.76 16.93
N VAL A 441 3.11 7.25 15.69
CA VAL A 441 4.35 7.49 14.93
C VAL A 441 5.24 8.54 15.62
N LEU A 442 4.66 9.60 16.19
CA LEU A 442 5.44 10.58 16.97
C LEU A 442 5.98 10.00 18.28
N LYS A 443 5.31 9.02 18.91
CA LYS A 443 5.85 8.33 20.09
C LYS A 443 7.09 7.52 19.72
N VAL A 444 7.08 6.82 18.59
CA VAL A 444 8.29 6.15 18.06
C VAL A 444 9.41 7.17 17.86
N ALA A 445 9.13 8.29 17.18
CA ALA A 445 10.10 9.37 16.98
C ALA A 445 10.66 9.93 18.30
N THR A 446 9.81 10.08 19.32
CA THR A 446 10.18 10.59 20.65
C THR A 446 11.15 9.65 21.35
N ALA A 447 10.86 8.34 21.33
CA ALA A 447 11.70 7.32 21.95
C ALA A 447 13.04 7.15 21.21
N VAL A 448 13.03 7.17 19.88
CA VAL A 448 14.26 7.14 19.07
C VAL A 448 15.16 8.34 19.37
N LEU A 449 14.61 9.56 19.36
CA LEU A 449 15.40 10.76 19.64
C LEU A 449 15.93 10.78 21.09
N ALA A 450 15.15 10.31 22.07
CA ALA A 450 15.62 10.16 23.44
C ALA A 450 16.82 9.21 23.52
N GLY A 451 16.73 8.08 22.82
CA GLY A 451 17.80 7.08 22.74
C GLY A 451 19.09 7.62 22.14
N GLU A 452 18.99 8.27 20.98
CA GLU A 452 20.13 8.87 20.28
C GLU A 452 20.78 10.01 21.11
N LEU A 453 19.96 10.85 21.76
CA LEU A 453 20.46 11.91 22.65
C LEU A 453 21.20 11.35 23.87
N ALA A 454 20.65 10.32 24.52
CA ALA A 454 21.31 9.65 25.64
C ALA A 454 22.61 8.97 25.21
N ALA A 455 22.62 8.34 24.02
CA ALA A 455 23.83 7.73 23.47
C ALA A 455 24.92 8.78 23.17
N ALA A 456 24.56 9.96 22.66
CA ALA A 456 25.48 11.08 22.44
C ALA A 456 26.05 11.62 23.77
N GLN A 457 25.27 11.54 24.86
CA GLN A 457 25.71 11.85 26.22
C GLN A 457 26.53 10.72 26.88
N LYS A 458 26.70 9.58 26.18
CA LYS A 458 27.33 8.35 26.68
C LYS A 458 26.58 7.66 27.82
N ASP A 459 25.31 8.01 28.03
CA ASP A 459 24.40 7.28 28.90
C ASP A 459 23.78 6.12 28.12
N TYR A 460 24.58 5.08 27.91
CA TYR A 460 24.20 3.94 27.08
C TYR A 460 23.07 3.10 27.69
N ASP A 461 22.94 3.06 29.02
CA ASP A 461 21.86 2.31 29.67
C ASP A 461 20.51 3.00 29.47
N ALA A 462 20.46 4.32 29.61
CA ALA A 462 19.26 5.09 29.27
C ALA A 462 18.95 4.99 27.77
N ALA A 463 19.97 5.10 26.91
CA ALA A 463 19.81 5.00 25.46
C ALA A 463 19.18 3.66 25.03
N VAL A 464 19.69 2.54 25.56
CA VAL A 464 19.15 1.20 25.31
C VAL A 464 17.71 1.09 25.80
N THR A 465 17.38 1.65 26.96
CA THR A 465 16.01 1.61 27.51
C THR A 465 15.03 2.33 26.58
N PHE A 466 15.36 3.55 26.13
CA PHE A 466 14.51 4.29 25.20
C PHE A 466 14.38 3.60 23.83
N LEU A 467 15.45 2.99 23.33
CA LEU A 467 15.40 2.30 22.03
C LEU A 467 14.66 0.95 22.11
N GLN A 468 14.66 0.28 23.27
CA GLN A 468 13.78 -0.88 23.51
C GLN A 468 12.31 -0.46 23.53
N GLU A 469 11.98 0.69 24.14
CA GLU A 469 10.64 1.28 24.06
C GLU A 469 10.26 1.59 22.61
N ALA A 470 11.15 2.21 21.84
CA ALA A 470 10.93 2.47 20.41
C ALA A 470 10.60 1.19 19.62
N VAL A 471 11.30 0.08 19.90
CA VAL A 471 11.02 -1.24 19.28
C VAL A 471 9.62 -1.75 19.63
N GLN A 472 9.16 -1.57 20.88
CA GLN A 472 7.81 -1.97 21.25
C GLN A 472 6.74 -1.07 20.61
N LEU A 473 6.99 0.24 20.52
CA LEU A 473 6.09 1.19 19.88
C LEU A 473 5.98 0.93 18.38
N GLU A 474 7.10 0.69 17.68
CA GLU A 474 7.09 0.31 16.26
C GLU A 474 6.33 -1.01 16.04
N LYS A 475 6.58 -2.03 16.88
CA LYS A 475 5.89 -3.32 16.79
C LYS A 475 4.38 -3.20 17.00
N ALA A 476 3.92 -2.20 17.76
CA ALA A 476 2.50 -1.97 18.01
C ALA A 476 1.78 -1.27 16.85
N LEU A 477 2.52 -0.73 15.87
CA LEU A 477 1.93 -0.17 14.66
C LEU A 477 1.28 -1.28 13.82
N VAL A 478 0.14 -0.93 13.22
CA VAL A 478 -0.52 -1.75 12.21
C VAL A 478 0.39 -1.84 10.98
N TYR A 479 0.45 -3.03 10.39
CA TYR A 479 1.15 -3.28 9.15
C TYR A 479 0.67 -2.35 8.03
N THR A 480 1.60 -1.61 7.43
CA THR A 480 1.41 -0.78 6.23
C THR A 480 2.61 -0.96 5.31
N GLU A 481 2.43 -0.66 4.02
CA GLU A 481 3.53 -0.71 3.06
C GLU A 481 3.65 0.58 2.24
N PRO A 482 4.85 1.18 2.18
CA PRO A 482 5.94 1.00 3.14
C PRO A 482 5.48 1.24 4.59
N PRO A 483 6.21 0.72 5.60
CA PRO A 483 5.87 0.99 7.00
C PRO A 483 5.83 2.50 7.28
N ASP A 484 4.87 2.93 8.11
CA ASP A 484 4.71 4.35 8.48
C ASP A 484 5.92 4.91 9.27
N TRP A 485 6.82 4.03 9.73
CA TRP A 485 8.11 4.40 10.29
C TRP A 485 9.25 4.07 9.32
N TYR A 486 10.08 5.07 9.02
CA TYR A 486 10.98 5.09 7.86
C TYR A 486 12.22 4.17 7.94
N HIS A 487 12.65 3.75 9.12
CA HIS A 487 13.71 2.75 9.27
C HIS A 487 13.55 1.90 10.53
N PRO A 488 14.04 0.65 10.56
CA PRO A 488 13.77 -0.22 11.69
C PRO A 488 14.40 0.28 12.99
N THR A 489 13.62 0.39 14.07
CA THR A 489 14.13 0.87 15.38
C THR A 489 15.14 -0.10 16.00
N ARG A 490 15.03 -1.40 15.69
CA ARG A 490 16.03 -2.41 16.06
C ARG A 490 17.41 -2.08 15.52
N GLN A 491 17.50 -1.49 14.33
CA GLN A 491 18.77 -1.04 13.75
C GLN A 491 19.44 0.02 14.64
N SER A 492 18.67 1.00 15.13
CA SER A 492 19.17 2.03 16.07
C SER A 492 19.57 1.41 17.42
N LEU A 493 18.73 0.54 17.99
CA LEU A 493 19.04 -0.17 19.24
C LEU A 493 20.36 -0.96 19.13
N ALA A 494 20.53 -1.74 18.07
CA ALA A 494 21.71 -2.55 17.84
C ALA A 494 22.98 -1.69 17.64
N ALA A 495 22.86 -0.56 16.95
CA ALA A 495 23.97 0.38 16.77
C ALA A 495 24.44 0.96 18.12
N VAL A 496 23.50 1.34 19.00
CA VAL A 496 23.82 1.84 20.36
C VAL A 496 24.41 0.73 21.23
N LEU A 497 23.88 -0.50 21.16
CA LEU A 497 24.45 -1.65 21.87
C LEU A 497 25.91 -1.89 21.47
N LEU A 498 26.23 -1.77 20.18
CA LEU A 498 27.60 -1.90 19.70
C LEU A 498 28.50 -0.78 20.24
N LYS A 499 28.05 0.49 20.22
CA LYS A 499 28.76 1.64 20.83
C LYS A 499 28.97 1.45 22.34
N ALA A 500 28.05 0.75 23.02
CA ALA A 500 28.12 0.40 24.43
C ALA A 500 29.02 -0.82 24.75
N ASN A 501 29.74 -1.37 23.76
CA ASN A 501 30.51 -2.62 23.87
C ASN A 501 29.67 -3.87 24.22
N ARG A 502 28.36 -3.85 23.91
CA ARG A 502 27.42 -4.97 24.11
C ARG A 502 27.22 -5.74 22.80
N ALA A 503 28.33 -6.16 22.18
CA ALA A 503 28.35 -6.70 20.81
C ALA A 503 27.49 -7.96 20.61
N ALA A 504 27.41 -8.85 21.61
CA ALA A 504 26.59 -10.05 21.53
C ALA A 504 25.08 -9.72 21.49
N GLU A 505 24.66 -8.68 22.22
CA GLU A 505 23.28 -8.20 22.19
C GLU A 505 22.99 -7.47 20.87
N ALA A 506 23.93 -6.66 20.39
CA ALA A 506 23.84 -6.02 19.07
C ALA A 506 23.67 -7.05 17.94
N GLU A 507 24.46 -8.14 17.96
CA GLU A 507 24.31 -9.24 17.00
C GLU A 507 22.90 -9.83 17.04
N ALA A 508 22.38 -10.15 18.23
CA ALA A 508 21.05 -10.72 18.39
C ALA A 508 19.97 -9.77 17.82
N THR A 509 20.04 -8.48 18.16
CA THR A 509 19.10 -7.47 17.68
C THR A 509 19.18 -7.27 16.16
N TYR A 510 20.37 -7.25 15.56
CA TYR A 510 20.49 -7.18 14.09
C TYR A 510 19.94 -8.42 13.39
N ARG A 511 20.08 -9.62 13.99
CA ARG A 511 19.48 -10.84 13.43
C ARG A 511 17.96 -10.82 13.50
N GLU A 512 17.38 -10.32 14.60
CA GLU A 512 15.93 -10.09 14.69
C GLU A 512 15.45 -9.08 13.65
N ASP A 513 16.21 -8.01 13.43
CA ASP A 513 15.89 -7.02 12.39
C ASP A 513 15.88 -7.64 11.00
N LEU A 514 16.94 -8.39 10.64
CA LEU A 514 17.09 -9.02 9.33
C LEU A 514 16.10 -10.18 9.08
N ALA A 515 15.46 -10.70 10.12
CA ALA A 515 14.34 -11.63 9.96
C ALA A 515 13.06 -10.92 9.47
N ILE A 516 12.89 -9.63 9.79
CA ILE A 516 11.75 -8.81 9.38
C ILE A 516 12.05 -8.04 8.10
N TYR A 517 13.29 -7.55 7.97
CA TYR A 517 13.80 -6.79 6.83
C TYR A 517 15.00 -7.52 6.19
N PRO A 518 14.77 -8.64 5.48
CA PRO A 518 15.84 -9.40 4.85
C PRO A 518 16.68 -8.53 3.93
N ASN A 519 17.99 -8.76 3.90
CA ASN A 519 18.93 -7.99 3.07
C ASN A 519 18.93 -6.46 3.29
N ASN A 520 18.44 -5.96 4.43
CA ASN A 520 18.64 -4.57 4.80
C ASN A 520 20.14 -4.28 4.96
N GLY A 521 20.74 -3.57 4.01
CA GLY A 521 22.19 -3.35 3.96
C GLY A 521 22.74 -2.61 5.18
N TRP A 522 21.93 -1.73 5.79
CA TRP A 522 22.32 -1.03 7.01
C TRP A 522 22.48 -1.98 8.20
N SER A 523 21.55 -2.94 8.35
CA SER A 523 21.60 -3.94 9.41
C SER A 523 22.64 -5.03 9.15
N LEU A 524 22.84 -5.43 7.89
CA LEU A 524 23.94 -6.32 7.52
C LEU A 524 25.30 -5.73 7.88
N TYR A 525 25.50 -4.43 7.63
CA TYR A 525 26.73 -3.76 8.03
C TYR A 525 26.94 -3.77 9.55
N GLY A 526 25.93 -3.39 10.32
CA GLY A 526 26.01 -3.42 11.78
C GLY A 526 26.21 -4.83 12.35
N LEU A 527 25.59 -5.84 11.75
CA LEU A 527 25.79 -7.25 12.10
C LEU A 527 27.25 -7.68 11.88
N ALA A 528 27.84 -7.35 10.73
CA ALA A 528 29.24 -7.66 10.45
C ALA A 528 30.19 -7.01 11.48
N GLN A 529 29.95 -5.75 11.86
CA GLN A 529 30.75 -5.08 12.89
C GLN A 529 30.58 -5.72 14.28
N SER A 530 29.34 -6.13 14.62
CA SER A 530 29.04 -6.84 15.86
C SER A 530 29.73 -8.20 15.93
N LEU A 531 29.85 -8.91 14.81
CA LEU A 531 30.57 -10.19 14.72
C LEU A 531 32.09 -10.01 14.82
N ARG A 532 32.64 -8.99 14.15
CA ARG A 532 34.08 -8.67 14.23
C ARG A 532 34.53 -8.30 15.64
N SER A 533 33.77 -7.47 16.34
CA SER A 533 34.07 -7.09 17.73
C SER A 533 34.04 -8.28 18.71
N GLN A 534 33.34 -9.36 18.35
CA GLN A 534 33.36 -10.64 19.06
C GLN A 534 34.42 -11.64 18.57
N ASN A 535 35.28 -11.25 17.62
CA ASN A 535 36.25 -12.12 16.96
C ASN A 535 35.63 -13.31 16.19
N LYS A 536 34.36 -13.21 15.78
CA LYS A 536 33.65 -14.20 14.94
C LYS A 536 33.91 -13.92 13.45
N LEU A 537 35.17 -13.99 13.04
CA LEU A 537 35.64 -13.49 11.73
C LEU A 537 35.03 -14.22 10.52
N GLN A 538 34.79 -15.53 10.64
CA GLN A 538 34.18 -16.30 9.54
C GLN A 538 32.72 -15.89 9.31
N ASP A 539 31.95 -15.73 10.39
CA ASP A 539 30.56 -15.27 10.31
C ASP A 539 30.48 -13.84 9.78
N ALA A 540 31.39 -12.96 10.23
CA ALA A 540 31.48 -11.60 9.72
C ALA A 540 31.72 -11.56 8.20
N GLN A 541 32.68 -12.36 7.71
CA GLN A 541 32.99 -12.44 6.28
C GLN A 541 31.79 -12.93 5.43
N ALA A 542 30.99 -13.84 5.96
CA ALA A 542 29.77 -14.30 5.30
C ALA A 542 28.74 -13.17 5.20
N VAL A 543 28.49 -12.44 6.29
CA VAL A 543 27.57 -11.29 6.31
C VAL A 543 28.08 -10.16 5.41
N GLU A 544 29.39 -9.93 5.34
CA GLU A 544 29.99 -8.92 4.45
C GLU A 544 29.80 -9.26 2.98
N THR A 545 29.81 -10.55 2.62
CA THR A 545 29.52 -10.99 1.25
C THR A 545 28.06 -10.68 0.90
N GLN A 546 27.14 -10.98 1.81
CA GLN A 546 25.72 -10.62 1.66
C GLN A 546 25.52 -9.09 1.58
N LEU A 547 26.26 -8.33 2.39
CA LEU A 547 26.24 -6.86 2.34
C LEU A 547 26.70 -6.34 0.98
N GLN A 548 27.75 -6.89 0.39
CA GLN A 548 28.23 -6.45 -0.93
C GLN A 548 27.13 -6.59 -1.98
N GLU A 549 26.35 -7.67 -1.94
CA GLU A 549 25.20 -7.86 -2.84
C GLU A 549 24.06 -6.87 -2.54
N ALA A 550 23.70 -6.70 -1.28
CA ALA A 550 22.61 -5.80 -0.87
C ALA A 550 22.94 -4.31 -1.11
N TRP A 551 24.22 -3.94 -1.08
CA TRP A 551 24.71 -2.55 -1.14
C TRP A 551 25.34 -2.16 -2.49
N GLN A 552 25.35 -3.06 -3.48
CA GLN A 552 26.03 -2.83 -4.77
C GLN A 552 25.49 -1.63 -5.56
N TYR A 553 24.26 -1.19 -5.28
CA TYR A 553 23.61 -0.06 -5.95
C TYR A 553 23.71 1.25 -5.18
N ALA A 554 24.24 1.24 -3.96
CA ALA A 554 24.31 2.41 -3.12
C ALA A 554 25.23 3.49 -3.72
N ASP A 555 24.86 4.75 -3.52
CA ASP A 555 25.70 5.91 -3.83
C ASP A 555 26.31 6.54 -2.56
N VAL A 556 26.10 5.90 -1.41
CA VAL A 556 26.73 6.26 -0.12
C VAL A 556 27.60 5.13 0.41
N THR A 557 28.66 5.50 1.12
CA THR A 557 29.54 4.55 1.81
C THR A 557 29.08 4.35 3.24
N LEU A 558 28.94 3.11 3.68
CA LEU A 558 28.76 2.78 5.09
C LEU A 558 30.10 2.96 5.80
N ALA A 559 30.19 3.97 6.68
CA ALA A 559 31.38 4.22 7.48
C ALA A 559 31.18 3.69 8.90
N SER A 560 32.26 3.25 9.54
CA SER A 560 32.31 3.05 10.99
C SER A 560 32.57 4.42 11.60
N GLU A 561 31.57 5.00 12.26
CA GLU A 561 31.76 6.19 13.10
C GLU A 561 32.57 5.87 14.35
#